data_AF-A0A6M4H4X4-F1
#
_entry.id   AF-A0A6M4H4X4-F1
#
_cell.length_a   1.000
_cell.length_b   1.000
_cell.length_c   1.000
_cell.angle_alpha   90.00
_cell.angle_beta   90.00
_cell.angle_gamma   90.00
#
_symmetry.space_group_name_H-M   'P 1'
#
loop_
_entity.id
_entity.type
_entity.pdbx_description
1 polymer ?
#
loop_
_entity_poly.entity_id
_entity_poly.type
_entity_poly.pdbx_seq_one_letter_code
_entity_poly.pdbx_strand_id
1 'polypeptide(L)'
;MGIERTGVLLVNLGTPDEPTPRAVRRYLREFLMDPRVVQIPPVLWWPILNFLVLPFRGGTSAEKYKQVWTPDGSPLRVYLERQAQMLKGYMGERLKVAIPVVAAMRYGKPSIAAGMAELKERNCKRLLVLPLYPQYSASTTASVEDALAKAQKYHPFGRVHVVQDFHDNAGYVKAVAKNINDYWMKHGRPDRLVLSFHGLPKAMIDAGDPYKTQCHTSARLIATELGWNDARTIVTFQSRFGKAEWIGPATDEVLSRLGWEKAGRVDVACPGFASDCLETLEEIAIEGRKTFRAAGGKEFHYIPTTNDTPAWMTALTAIALDSLPLLYDR
;
A
#
# COMPACT_ATOMS: atom_id res chain seq x y z
N MET A 1 18.76 -9.00 -34.41
CA MET A 1 18.52 -8.04 -33.31
C MET A 1 18.33 -8.86 -32.04
N GLY A 2 19.15 -8.65 -31.01
CA GLY A 2 19.04 -9.40 -29.76
C GLY A 2 17.73 -9.09 -29.06
N ILE A 3 17.09 -10.10 -28.48
CA ILE A 3 15.86 -9.93 -27.68
C ILE A 3 16.21 -9.05 -26.47
N GLU A 4 15.70 -7.83 -26.44
CA GLU A 4 15.92 -6.93 -25.31
C GLU A 4 15.35 -7.54 -24.02
N ARG A 5 16.13 -7.57 -22.93
CA ARG A 5 15.64 -8.18 -21.69
C ARG A 5 14.74 -7.21 -20.91
N THR A 6 13.59 -7.69 -20.45
CA THR A 6 12.70 -6.95 -19.55
C THR A 6 13.08 -7.23 -18.09
N GLY A 7 13.07 -6.20 -17.25
CA GLY A 7 13.12 -6.30 -15.80
C GLY A 7 11.83 -5.78 -15.19
N VAL A 8 11.44 -6.31 -14.04
CA VAL A 8 10.29 -5.86 -13.26
C VAL A 8 10.78 -5.22 -11.97
N LEU A 9 10.32 -4.01 -11.68
CA LEU A 9 10.55 -3.31 -10.44
C LEU A 9 9.25 -3.30 -9.63
N LEU A 10 9.20 -4.09 -8.57
CA LEU A 10 8.06 -4.14 -7.64
C LEU A 10 8.26 -3.04 -6.59
N VAL A 11 7.34 -2.07 -6.53
CA VAL A 11 7.51 -0.87 -5.71
C VAL A 11 6.46 -0.81 -4.60
N ASN A 12 6.85 -0.46 -3.38
CA ASN A 12 5.91 -0.13 -2.30
C ASN A 12 6.34 1.18 -1.61
N LEU A 13 5.53 1.70 -0.67
CA LEU A 13 5.74 2.99 -0.02
C LEU A 13 7.11 3.07 0.65
N GLY A 14 7.34 2.09 1.50
CA GLY A 14 8.57 1.94 2.24
C GLY A 14 8.39 2.09 3.74
N THR A 15 9.49 1.85 4.44
CA THR A 15 9.52 1.73 5.89
C THR A 15 10.91 2.13 6.39
N PRO A 16 11.07 2.61 7.63
CA PRO A 16 12.39 2.81 8.22
C PRO A 16 13.22 1.52 8.20
N ASP A 17 14.55 1.68 8.24
CA ASP A 17 15.46 0.52 8.26
C ASP A 17 15.35 -0.28 9.58
N GLU A 18 15.02 0.41 10.67
CA GLU A 18 14.95 -0.08 12.05
C GLU A 18 13.88 0.70 12.83
N PRO A 19 13.29 0.14 13.91
CA PRO A 19 12.28 0.80 14.72
C PRO A 19 12.93 1.73 15.78
N THR A 20 13.96 2.48 15.37
CA THR A 20 14.67 3.43 16.23
C THR A 20 14.31 4.87 15.87
N PRO A 21 14.29 5.81 16.84
CA PRO A 21 13.96 7.21 16.55
C PRO A 21 14.87 7.85 15.49
N ARG A 22 16.11 7.38 15.32
CA ARG A 22 17.03 7.87 14.29
C ARG A 22 16.64 7.37 12.90
N ALA A 23 16.38 6.08 12.74
CA ALA A 23 15.98 5.49 11.46
C ALA A 23 14.60 6.02 11.01
N VAL A 24 13.65 6.10 11.95
CA VAL A 24 12.31 6.67 11.70
C VAL A 24 12.40 8.13 11.27
N ARG A 25 13.20 8.97 11.92
CA ARG A 25 13.38 10.37 11.48
C ARG A 25 13.96 10.48 10.08
N ARG A 26 14.90 9.60 9.71
CA ARG A 26 15.47 9.57 8.35
C ARG A 26 14.39 9.24 7.32
N TYR A 27 13.61 8.18 7.57
CA TYR A 27 12.49 7.78 6.73
C TYR A 27 11.42 8.90 6.62
N LEU A 28 10.94 9.42 7.76
CA LEU A 28 9.93 10.47 7.79
C LEU A 28 10.40 11.75 7.11
N ARG A 29 11.69 12.09 7.20
CA ARG A 29 12.24 13.24 6.48
C ARG A 29 12.10 13.05 4.97
N GLU A 30 12.44 11.87 4.45
CA GLU A 30 12.32 11.59 3.02
C GLU A 30 10.86 11.59 2.57
N PHE A 31 10.00 10.90 3.32
CA PHE A 31 8.57 10.77 3.03
C PHE A 31 7.84 12.12 3.07
N LEU A 32 8.01 12.88 4.16
CA LEU A 32 7.28 14.14 4.36
C LEU A 32 7.89 15.31 3.58
N MET A 33 9.10 15.19 3.04
CA MET A 33 9.65 16.18 2.10
C MET A 33 9.08 16.07 0.69
N ASP A 34 8.36 14.98 0.38
CA ASP A 34 7.77 14.79 -0.94
C ASP A 34 6.59 15.78 -1.13
N PRO A 35 6.64 16.68 -2.13
CA PRO A 35 5.55 17.61 -2.41
C PRO A 35 4.25 16.92 -2.86
N ARG A 36 4.32 15.65 -3.29
CA ARG A 36 3.14 14.82 -3.57
C ARG A 36 2.40 14.41 -2.31
N VAL A 37 3.10 14.35 -1.17
CA VAL A 37 2.57 13.93 0.14
C VAL A 37 2.15 15.14 0.98
N VAL A 38 3.00 16.17 1.03
CA VAL A 38 2.72 17.41 1.76
C VAL A 38 2.66 18.59 0.79
N GLN A 39 1.44 19.10 0.56
CA GLN A 39 1.18 20.20 -0.38
C GLN A 39 1.42 21.60 0.23
N ILE A 40 2.42 21.73 1.10
CA ILE A 40 2.86 23.01 1.67
C ILE A 40 4.12 23.44 0.91
N PRO A 41 4.25 24.72 0.49
CA PRO A 41 5.44 25.19 -0.21
C PRO A 41 6.74 24.78 0.52
N PRO A 42 7.73 24.17 -0.17
CA PRO A 42 8.89 23.55 0.50
C PRO A 42 9.66 24.48 1.43
N VAL A 43 9.75 25.77 1.09
CA VAL A 43 10.43 26.79 1.91
C VAL A 43 9.74 26.99 3.27
N LEU A 44 8.40 26.91 3.29
CA LEU A 44 7.61 27.02 4.52
C LEU A 44 7.57 25.69 5.28
N TRP A 45 7.50 24.58 4.55
CA TRP A 45 7.42 23.25 5.15
C TRP A 45 8.73 22.79 5.78
N TRP A 46 9.87 23.11 5.17
CA TRP A 46 11.18 22.67 5.63
C TRP A 46 11.47 23.00 7.11
N PRO A 47 11.27 24.23 7.63
CA PRO A 47 11.49 24.52 9.04
C PRO A 47 10.48 23.79 9.94
N ILE A 48 9.21 23.70 9.53
CA ILE A 48 8.16 22.97 10.28
C ILE A 48 8.55 21.49 10.41
N LEU A 49 8.96 20.88 9.30
CA LEU A 49 9.36 19.47 9.28
C LEU A 49 10.58 19.24 10.18
N ASN A 50 11.63 20.03 10.03
CA ASN A 50 12.92 19.75 10.69
C ASN A 50 12.96 20.15 12.16
N PHE A 51 12.25 21.20 12.57
CA PHE A 51 12.29 21.72 13.95
C PHE A 51 11.08 21.34 14.79
N LEU A 52 9.93 21.03 14.18
CA LEU A 52 8.72 20.64 14.92
C LEU A 52 8.38 19.17 14.68
N VAL A 53 8.15 18.76 13.43
CA VAL A 53 7.60 17.43 13.16
C VAL A 53 8.59 16.32 13.49
N LEU A 54 9.81 16.35 12.94
CA LEU A 54 10.78 15.27 13.11
C LEU A 54 11.26 15.09 14.56
N PRO A 55 11.55 16.15 15.35
CA PRO A 55 11.95 16.01 16.74
C PRO A 55 10.86 15.41 17.64
N PHE A 56 9.60 15.86 17.49
CA PHE A 56 8.51 15.39 18.35
C PHE A 56 7.91 14.06 17.89
N ARG A 57 7.74 13.84 16.58
CA ARG A 57 7.13 12.60 16.06
C ARG A 57 8.08 11.42 16.00
N GLY A 58 9.37 11.66 15.82
CA GLY A 58 10.34 10.57 15.60
C GLY A 58 10.34 9.51 16.70
N GLY A 59 10.20 9.92 17.96
CA GLY A 59 10.12 9.01 19.11
C GLY A 59 8.80 8.23 19.13
N THR A 60 7.67 8.94 19.09
CA THR A 60 6.34 8.33 19.13
C THR A 60 6.13 7.35 17.97
N SER A 61 6.52 7.72 16.74
CA SER A 61 6.44 6.82 15.59
C SER A 61 7.34 5.60 15.74
N ALA A 62 8.54 5.74 16.35
CA ALA A 62 9.40 4.59 16.61
C ALA A 62 8.75 3.59 17.58
N GLU A 63 8.08 4.05 18.64
CA GLU A 63 7.35 3.15 19.54
C GLU A 63 6.22 2.41 18.82
N LYS A 64 5.52 3.06 17.88
CA LYS A 64 4.53 2.38 17.04
C LYS A 64 5.16 1.32 16.13
N TYR A 65 6.27 1.66 15.45
CA TYR A 65 7.00 0.68 14.64
C TYR A 65 7.48 -0.52 15.45
N LYS A 66 7.93 -0.32 16.70
CA LYS A 66 8.35 -1.42 17.58
C LYS A 66 7.22 -2.42 17.87
N GLN A 67 5.97 -1.95 18.00
CA GLN A 67 4.83 -2.83 18.28
C GLN A 67 4.54 -3.82 17.16
N VAL A 68 4.92 -3.48 15.92
CA VAL A 68 4.63 -4.29 14.72
C VAL A 68 5.89 -4.88 14.09
N TRP A 69 7.05 -4.66 14.70
CA TRP A 69 8.34 -5.13 14.18
C TRP A 69 8.49 -6.64 14.39
N THR A 70 8.93 -7.36 13.37
CA THR A 70 9.22 -8.80 13.46
C THR A 70 10.72 -9.04 13.56
N PRO A 71 11.18 -10.27 13.91
CA PRO A 71 12.59 -10.62 13.83
C PRO A 71 13.19 -10.42 12.44
N ASP A 72 12.40 -10.60 11.39
CA ASP A 72 12.81 -10.41 9.99
C ASP A 72 12.80 -8.94 9.55
N GLY A 73 12.17 -8.05 10.33
CA GLY A 73 12.11 -6.61 10.07
C GLY A 73 10.69 -6.03 10.03
N SER A 74 10.53 -4.90 9.34
CA SER A 74 9.20 -4.35 9.09
C SER A 74 8.39 -5.28 8.20
N PRO A 75 7.14 -5.64 8.57
CA PRO A 75 6.26 -6.49 7.76
C PRO A 75 6.16 -6.03 6.30
N LEU A 76 6.05 -4.72 6.06
CA LEU A 76 5.96 -4.14 4.73
C LEU A 76 7.16 -4.52 3.85
N ARG A 77 8.38 -4.42 4.39
CA ARG A 77 9.62 -4.77 3.66
C ARG A 77 9.73 -6.28 3.47
N VAL A 78 9.47 -7.06 4.53
CA VAL A 78 9.55 -8.52 4.48
C VAL A 78 8.60 -9.07 3.41
N TYR A 79 7.34 -8.61 3.40
CA TYR A 79 6.37 -9.06 2.40
C TYR A 79 6.69 -8.54 1.00
N LEU A 80 7.23 -7.32 0.85
CA LEU A 80 7.66 -6.81 -0.45
C LEU A 80 8.76 -7.69 -1.06
N GLU A 81 9.76 -8.07 -0.27
CA GLU A 81 10.87 -8.94 -0.71
C GLU A 81 10.38 -10.34 -1.06
N ARG A 82 9.49 -10.93 -0.23
CA ARG A 82 8.86 -12.22 -0.51
C ARG A 82 8.02 -12.19 -1.77
N GLN A 83 7.18 -11.16 -1.94
CA GLN A 83 6.36 -11.00 -3.15
C GLN A 83 7.23 -10.84 -4.39
N ALA A 84 8.33 -10.08 -4.35
CA ALA A 84 9.24 -9.95 -5.49
C ALA A 84 9.86 -11.31 -5.87
N GLN A 85 10.29 -12.09 -4.88
CA GLN A 85 10.85 -13.43 -5.11
C GLN A 85 9.80 -14.42 -5.64
N MET A 86 8.58 -14.39 -5.10
CA MET A 86 7.48 -15.24 -5.58
C MET A 86 7.03 -14.84 -6.98
N LEU A 87 6.91 -13.53 -7.26
CA LEU A 87 6.54 -13.01 -8.58
C LEU A 87 7.55 -13.46 -9.64
N LYS A 88 8.85 -13.41 -9.32
CA LYS A 88 9.91 -13.96 -10.19
C LYS A 88 9.67 -15.43 -10.53
N GLY A 89 9.34 -16.25 -9.52
CA GLY A 89 9.04 -17.67 -9.69
C GLY A 89 7.80 -17.90 -10.56
N TYR A 90 6.68 -17.25 -10.22
CA TYR A 90 5.40 -17.39 -10.91
C TYR A 90 5.50 -16.93 -12.38
N MET A 91 6.14 -15.79 -12.65
CA MET A 91 6.37 -15.31 -14.02
C MET A 91 7.29 -16.27 -14.79
N GLY A 92 8.36 -16.76 -14.16
CA GLY A 92 9.28 -17.72 -14.78
C GLY A 92 8.59 -19.03 -15.17
N GLU A 93 7.69 -19.54 -14.33
CA GLU A 93 6.90 -20.73 -14.62
C GLU A 93 5.92 -20.51 -15.78
N ARG A 94 5.27 -19.35 -15.83
CA ARG A 94 4.28 -19.00 -16.87
C ARG A 94 4.92 -18.72 -18.23
N LEU A 95 6.03 -18.00 -18.26
CA LEU A 95 6.70 -17.57 -19.50
C LEU A 95 7.75 -18.55 -19.99
N LYS A 96 8.17 -19.51 -19.15
CA LYS A 96 9.33 -20.40 -19.41
C LYS A 96 10.62 -19.63 -19.67
N VAL A 97 10.70 -18.38 -19.21
CA VAL A 97 11.86 -17.48 -19.34
C VAL A 97 12.07 -16.75 -18.02
N ALA A 98 13.32 -16.65 -17.57
CA ALA A 98 13.68 -15.97 -16.33
C ALA A 98 13.69 -14.43 -16.50
N ILE A 99 12.64 -13.78 -15.99
CA ILE A 99 12.55 -12.33 -15.88
C ILE A 99 13.09 -11.88 -14.51
N PRO A 100 14.09 -10.98 -14.45
CA PRO A 100 14.50 -10.36 -13.20
C PRO A 100 13.37 -9.55 -12.59
N VAL A 101 13.05 -9.82 -11.32
CA VAL A 101 12.16 -9.01 -10.49
C VAL A 101 13.00 -8.48 -9.33
N VAL A 102 12.90 -7.17 -9.07
CA VAL A 102 13.62 -6.48 -7.99
C VAL A 102 12.62 -5.68 -7.15
N ALA A 103 12.74 -5.78 -5.83
CA ALA A 103 11.97 -4.98 -4.89
C ALA A 103 12.59 -3.60 -4.72
N ALA A 104 11.75 -2.57 -4.63
CA ALA A 104 12.16 -1.22 -4.27
C ALA A 104 11.10 -0.53 -3.40
N MET A 105 11.55 0.37 -2.56
CA MET A 105 10.70 1.25 -1.78
C MET A 105 10.77 2.66 -2.37
N ARG A 106 9.63 3.35 -2.35
CA ARG A 106 9.56 4.75 -2.73
C ARG A 106 10.40 5.59 -1.77
N TYR A 107 10.29 5.32 -0.48
CA TYR A 107 11.06 5.96 0.59
C TYR A 107 11.85 4.91 1.37
N GLY A 108 13.14 5.16 1.65
CA GLY A 108 14.01 4.20 2.32
C GLY A 108 14.76 3.23 1.37
N LYS A 109 15.16 2.05 1.89
CA LYS A 109 16.09 1.11 1.23
C LYS A 109 15.58 -0.34 1.14
N PRO A 110 15.64 -1.00 -0.03
CA PRO A 110 16.27 -0.53 -1.27
C PRO A 110 15.44 0.55 -1.98
N SER A 111 16.09 1.55 -2.59
CA SER A 111 15.41 2.63 -3.30
C SER A 111 15.10 2.27 -4.75
N ILE A 112 14.19 3.00 -5.40
CA ILE A 112 13.90 2.86 -6.85
C ILE A 112 15.17 2.99 -7.69
N ALA A 113 16.05 3.95 -7.38
CA ALA A 113 17.31 4.13 -8.11
C ALA A 113 18.24 2.91 -7.97
N ALA A 114 18.35 2.35 -6.76
CA ALA A 114 19.15 1.14 -6.54
C ALA A 114 18.58 -0.07 -7.30
N GLY A 115 17.25 -0.27 -7.27
CA GLY A 115 16.61 -1.36 -8.00
C GLY A 115 16.76 -1.21 -9.53
N MET A 116 16.70 0.01 -10.05
CA MET A 116 16.98 0.29 -11.45
C MET A 116 18.44 0.01 -11.82
N ALA A 117 19.40 0.36 -10.95
CA ALA A 117 20.81 0.04 -11.15
C ALA A 117 21.04 -1.48 -11.23
N GLU A 118 20.45 -2.24 -10.30
CA GLU A 118 20.54 -3.71 -10.28
C GLU A 118 19.94 -4.35 -11.55
N LEU A 119 18.77 -3.88 -11.99
CA LEU A 119 18.16 -4.38 -13.23
C LEU A 119 19.02 -4.05 -14.46
N LYS A 120 19.68 -2.88 -14.48
CA LYS A 120 20.61 -2.50 -15.55
C LYS A 120 21.85 -3.40 -15.57
N GLU A 121 22.42 -3.74 -14.40
CA GLU A 121 23.53 -4.70 -14.27
C GLU A 121 23.15 -6.10 -14.80
N ARG A 122 21.86 -6.47 -14.70
CA ARG A 122 21.31 -7.72 -15.27
C ARG A 122 20.98 -7.64 -16.77
N ASN A 123 21.46 -6.58 -17.45
CA ASN A 123 21.25 -6.29 -18.87
C ASN A 123 19.78 -6.08 -19.27
N CYS A 124 18.91 -5.66 -18.33
CA CYS A 124 17.56 -5.25 -18.67
C CYS A 124 17.59 -3.91 -19.43
N LYS A 125 16.89 -3.85 -20.56
CA LYS A 125 16.72 -2.64 -21.39
C LYS A 125 15.30 -2.07 -21.28
N ARG A 126 14.37 -2.88 -20.80
CA ARG A 126 12.95 -2.55 -20.65
C ARG A 126 12.53 -2.74 -19.20
N LEU A 127 11.71 -1.85 -18.69
CA LEU A 127 11.35 -1.79 -17.28
C LEU A 127 9.84 -1.76 -17.12
N LEU A 128 9.27 -2.83 -16.56
CA LEU A 128 7.93 -2.81 -16.00
C LEU A 128 8.04 -2.36 -14.55
N VAL A 129 7.35 -1.29 -14.18
CA VAL A 129 7.24 -0.84 -12.78
C VAL A 129 5.85 -1.19 -12.29
N LEU A 130 5.80 -1.91 -11.18
CA LEU A 130 4.57 -2.38 -10.57
C LEU A 130 4.49 -1.84 -9.14
N PRO A 131 3.89 -0.67 -8.93
CA PRO A 131 3.55 -0.19 -7.59
C PRO A 131 2.53 -1.12 -6.93
N LEU A 132 2.71 -1.48 -5.66
CA LEU A 132 1.79 -2.30 -4.87
C LEU A 132 0.64 -1.46 -4.26
N TYR A 133 0.15 -0.48 -5.03
CA TYR A 133 -1.00 0.34 -4.69
C TYR A 133 -2.15 -0.03 -5.63
N PRO A 134 -3.22 -0.67 -5.12
CA PRO A 134 -4.32 -1.04 -6.00
C PRO A 134 -5.02 0.19 -6.55
N GLN A 135 -5.20 1.24 -5.74
CA GLN A 135 -5.78 2.51 -6.16
C GLN A 135 -4.69 3.55 -6.45
N TYR A 136 -4.80 4.22 -7.59
CA TYR A 136 -3.97 5.36 -7.94
C TYR A 136 -4.21 6.53 -6.98
N SER A 137 -3.13 7.18 -6.59
CA SER A 137 -3.15 8.52 -6.02
C SER A 137 -1.90 9.29 -6.43
N ALA A 138 -2.01 10.62 -6.49
CA ALA A 138 -0.87 11.49 -6.68
C ALA A 138 0.18 11.33 -5.56
N SER A 139 -0.23 11.02 -4.32
CA SER A 139 0.71 10.84 -3.19
C SER A 139 1.43 9.49 -3.19
N THR A 140 1.02 8.54 -4.02
CA THR A 140 1.59 7.18 -4.09
C THR A 140 2.16 6.88 -5.47
N THR A 141 1.32 6.52 -6.45
CA THR A 141 1.76 6.12 -7.79
C THR A 141 2.50 7.25 -8.50
N ALA A 142 1.98 8.48 -8.51
CA ALA A 142 2.67 9.59 -9.16
C ALA A 142 3.99 9.97 -8.47
N SER A 143 4.09 9.77 -7.15
CA SER A 143 5.35 9.93 -6.42
C SER A 143 6.39 8.88 -6.85
N VAL A 144 5.97 7.65 -7.15
CA VAL A 144 6.84 6.63 -7.77
C VAL A 144 7.31 7.06 -9.15
N GLU A 145 6.43 7.62 -9.98
CA GLU A 145 6.80 8.15 -11.30
C GLU A 145 7.82 9.29 -11.21
N ASP A 146 7.66 10.22 -10.27
CA ASP A 146 8.63 11.30 -10.05
C ASP A 146 10.01 10.75 -9.65
N ALA A 147 10.03 9.71 -8.81
CA ALA A 147 11.28 9.05 -8.41
C ALA A 147 11.93 8.27 -9.57
N LEU A 148 11.12 7.60 -10.38
CA LEU A 148 11.57 6.94 -11.61
C LEU A 148 12.17 7.93 -12.61
N ALA A 149 11.50 9.06 -12.85
CA ALA A 149 11.98 10.10 -13.75
C ALA A 149 13.33 10.68 -13.28
N LYS A 150 13.52 10.84 -11.97
CA LYS A 150 14.82 11.22 -11.39
C LYS A 150 15.88 10.13 -11.59
N ALA A 151 15.53 8.88 -11.34
CA ALA A 151 16.45 7.74 -11.45
C ALA A 151 16.85 7.44 -12.91
N GLN A 152 15.96 7.64 -13.89
CA GLN A 152 16.25 7.47 -15.31
C GLN A 152 17.38 8.36 -15.81
N LYS A 153 17.60 9.53 -15.21
CA LYS A 153 18.73 10.42 -15.55
C LYS A 153 20.10 9.75 -15.35
N TYR A 154 20.19 8.80 -14.42
CA TYR A 154 21.44 8.10 -14.07
C TYR A 154 21.42 6.63 -14.53
N HIS A 155 20.24 6.01 -14.58
CA HIS A 155 20.04 4.62 -14.97
C HIS A 155 18.99 4.54 -16.10
N PRO A 156 19.33 4.94 -17.34
CA PRO A 156 18.36 4.98 -18.43
C PRO A 156 17.91 3.57 -18.86
N PHE A 157 16.60 3.43 -19.08
CA PHE A 157 15.95 2.28 -19.72
C PHE A 157 15.34 2.75 -21.05
N GLY A 158 15.39 1.90 -22.08
CA GLY A 158 14.88 2.26 -23.41
C GLY A 158 13.36 2.34 -23.46
N ARG A 159 12.68 1.49 -22.67
CA ARG A 159 11.21 1.50 -22.50
C ARG A 159 10.87 1.32 -21.03
N VAL A 160 9.96 2.14 -20.53
CA VAL A 160 9.45 2.07 -19.17
C VAL A 160 7.93 2.13 -19.21
N HIS A 161 7.28 1.19 -18.55
CA HIS A 161 5.84 1.18 -18.35
C HIS A 161 5.56 1.09 -16.86
N VAL A 162 4.70 1.98 -16.36
CA VAL A 162 4.27 2.01 -14.96
C VAL A 162 2.80 1.62 -14.93
N VAL A 163 2.49 0.54 -14.20
CA VAL A 163 1.10 0.17 -13.92
C VAL A 163 0.52 1.23 -12.98
N GLN A 164 -0.50 1.94 -13.46
CA GLN A 164 -1.07 3.10 -12.77
C GLN A 164 -1.90 2.69 -11.54
N ASP A 165 -2.77 1.70 -11.75
CA ASP A 165 -3.63 1.11 -10.75
C ASP A 165 -4.11 -0.27 -11.23
N PHE A 166 -4.76 -1.01 -10.33
CA PHE A 166 -5.42 -2.28 -10.62
C PHE A 166 -6.62 -2.50 -9.68
N HIS A 167 -7.25 -1.40 -9.26
CA HIS A 167 -8.25 -1.37 -8.20
C HIS A 167 -9.52 -2.17 -8.52
N ASP A 168 -9.86 -2.28 -9.81
CA ASP A 168 -10.99 -3.01 -10.36
C ASP A 168 -10.58 -4.31 -11.07
N ASN A 169 -9.29 -4.67 -11.04
CA ASN A 169 -8.82 -5.91 -11.62
C ASN A 169 -9.50 -7.11 -10.96
N ALA A 170 -10.17 -7.95 -11.76
CA ALA A 170 -10.96 -9.07 -11.26
C ALA A 170 -10.11 -10.07 -10.44
N GLY A 171 -8.84 -10.27 -10.79
CA GLY A 171 -7.92 -11.13 -10.03
C GLY A 171 -7.61 -10.57 -8.64
N TYR A 172 -7.31 -9.27 -8.57
CA TYR A 172 -7.08 -8.58 -7.29
C TYR A 172 -8.32 -8.60 -6.39
N VAL A 173 -9.49 -8.24 -6.93
CA VAL A 173 -10.77 -8.27 -6.18
C VAL A 173 -11.03 -9.66 -5.62
N LYS A 174 -10.88 -10.71 -6.45
CA LYS A 174 -11.02 -12.11 -6.03
C LYS A 174 -10.02 -12.52 -4.97
N ALA A 175 -8.77 -12.09 -5.07
CA ALA A 175 -7.75 -12.40 -4.07
C ALA A 175 -8.08 -11.79 -2.70
N VAL A 176 -8.52 -10.53 -2.67
CA VAL A 176 -8.93 -9.86 -1.42
C VAL A 176 -10.18 -10.51 -0.83
N ALA A 177 -11.22 -10.73 -1.66
CA ALA A 177 -12.44 -11.39 -1.22
C ALA A 177 -12.18 -12.81 -0.71
N LYS A 178 -11.32 -13.58 -1.39
CA LYS A 178 -10.90 -14.91 -0.93
C LYS A 178 -10.20 -14.83 0.43
N ASN A 179 -9.29 -13.88 0.63
CA ASN A 179 -8.58 -13.72 1.90
C ASN A 179 -9.56 -13.43 3.06
N ILE A 180 -10.56 -12.55 2.83
CA ILE A 180 -11.62 -12.27 3.80
C ILE A 180 -12.48 -13.51 4.06
N ASN A 181 -12.90 -14.22 3.01
CA ASN A 181 -13.68 -15.45 3.16
C ASN A 181 -12.92 -16.56 3.89
N ASP A 182 -11.64 -16.78 3.58
CA ASP A 182 -10.78 -17.75 4.26
C ASP A 182 -10.65 -17.44 5.76
N TYR A 183 -10.59 -16.16 6.12
CA TYR A 183 -10.62 -15.71 7.52
C TYR A 183 -11.97 -16.04 8.17
N TRP A 184 -13.09 -15.72 7.51
CA TRP A 184 -14.43 -16.02 8.02
C TRP A 184 -14.74 -17.51 8.13
N MET A 185 -14.18 -18.35 7.25
CA MET A 185 -14.33 -19.80 7.36
C MET A 185 -13.72 -20.36 8.65
N LYS A 186 -12.68 -19.70 9.19
CA LYS A 186 -12.01 -20.11 10.43
C LYS A 186 -12.60 -19.47 11.68
N HIS A 187 -13.06 -18.23 11.55
CA HIS A 187 -13.46 -17.41 12.70
C HIS A 187 -14.97 -17.17 12.78
N GLY A 188 -15.76 -17.56 11.78
CA GLY A 188 -17.14 -17.16 11.62
C GLY A 188 -17.28 -15.77 10.96
N ARG A 189 -18.51 -15.45 10.56
CA ARG A 189 -18.87 -14.18 9.90
C ARG A 189 -19.19 -13.08 10.93
N PRO A 190 -18.81 -11.81 10.66
CA PRO A 190 -19.11 -10.68 11.54
C PRO A 190 -20.54 -10.16 11.31
N ASP A 191 -20.94 -9.15 12.08
CA ASP A 191 -22.14 -8.36 11.81
C ASP A 191 -21.87 -7.28 10.76
N ARG A 192 -20.66 -6.70 10.81
CA ARG A 192 -20.20 -5.62 9.92
C ARG A 192 -18.81 -5.92 9.40
N LEU A 193 -18.59 -5.59 8.12
CA LEU A 193 -17.29 -5.54 7.49
C LEU A 193 -16.93 -4.08 7.22
N VAL A 194 -15.86 -3.59 7.83
CA VAL A 194 -15.29 -2.27 7.53
C VAL A 194 -14.12 -2.43 6.57
N LEU A 195 -14.23 -1.80 5.40
CA LEU A 195 -13.14 -1.69 4.43
C LEU A 195 -12.48 -0.32 4.63
N SER A 196 -11.34 -0.33 5.32
CA SER A 196 -10.60 0.88 5.69
C SER A 196 -9.51 1.16 4.65
N PHE A 197 -9.54 2.35 4.05
CA PHE A 197 -8.53 2.85 3.12
C PHE A 197 -7.75 3.99 3.76
N HIS A 198 -6.53 4.28 3.31
CA HIS A 198 -5.81 5.46 3.82
C HIS A 198 -6.55 6.74 3.42
N GLY A 199 -6.71 7.70 4.32
CA GLY A 199 -7.32 8.98 4.00
C GLY A 199 -6.42 9.81 3.10
N LEU A 200 -7.02 10.74 2.36
CA LEU A 200 -6.30 11.82 1.68
C LEU A 200 -6.94 13.17 2.05
N PRO A 201 -6.16 14.27 2.02
CA PRO A 201 -6.73 15.61 2.11
C PRO A 201 -7.80 15.81 1.05
N LYS A 202 -8.94 16.39 1.44
CA LYS A 202 -10.07 16.63 0.53
C LYS A 202 -9.66 17.49 -0.68
N ALA A 203 -8.75 18.44 -0.47
CA ALA A 203 -8.19 19.28 -1.53
C ALA A 203 -7.54 18.46 -2.67
N MET A 204 -6.96 17.29 -2.39
CA MET A 204 -6.40 16.42 -3.44
C MET A 204 -7.50 15.81 -4.32
N ILE A 205 -8.59 15.38 -3.71
CA ILE A 205 -9.75 14.86 -4.45
C ILE A 205 -10.41 15.98 -5.26
N ASP A 206 -10.57 17.16 -4.66
CA ASP A 206 -11.14 18.32 -5.34
C ASP A 206 -10.25 18.80 -6.51
N ALA A 207 -8.94 18.54 -6.44
CA ALA A 207 -7.98 18.76 -7.52
C ALA A 207 -7.96 17.64 -8.59
N GLY A 208 -8.82 16.63 -8.49
CA GLY A 208 -9.01 15.59 -9.49
C GLY A 208 -8.33 14.25 -9.20
N ASP A 209 -7.79 14.03 -8.00
CA ASP A 209 -7.25 12.72 -7.63
C ASP A 209 -8.36 11.64 -7.60
N PRO A 210 -8.24 10.54 -8.38
CA PRO A 210 -9.31 9.55 -8.52
C PRO A 210 -9.44 8.60 -7.33
N TYR A 211 -8.51 8.67 -6.35
CA TYR A 211 -8.35 7.69 -5.29
C TYR A 211 -9.67 7.34 -4.58
N LYS A 212 -10.43 8.34 -4.15
CA LYS A 212 -11.70 8.11 -3.42
C LYS A 212 -12.69 7.28 -4.24
N THR A 213 -12.83 7.59 -5.53
CA THR A 213 -13.72 6.86 -6.44
C THR A 213 -13.23 5.43 -6.67
N GLN A 214 -11.92 5.24 -6.80
CA GLN A 214 -11.32 3.91 -6.94
C GLN A 214 -11.46 3.07 -5.67
N CYS A 215 -11.34 3.67 -4.47
CA CYS A 215 -11.60 2.99 -3.19
C CYS A 215 -13.05 2.49 -3.12
N HIS A 216 -14.03 3.33 -3.43
CA HIS A 216 -15.44 2.93 -3.46
C HIS A 216 -15.72 1.85 -4.50
N THR A 217 -15.07 1.91 -5.67
CA THR A 217 -15.19 0.89 -6.71
C THR A 217 -14.62 -0.45 -6.22
N SER A 218 -13.42 -0.45 -5.64
CA SER A 218 -12.79 -1.63 -5.04
C SER A 218 -13.70 -2.25 -3.98
N ALA A 219 -14.19 -1.43 -3.06
CA ALA A 219 -15.06 -1.87 -1.98
C ALA A 219 -16.36 -2.50 -2.50
N ARG A 220 -17.00 -1.88 -3.50
CA ARG A 220 -18.22 -2.43 -4.12
C ARG A 220 -17.95 -3.78 -4.78
N LEU A 221 -16.85 -3.90 -5.53
CA LEU A 221 -16.50 -5.14 -6.22
C LEU A 221 -16.15 -6.26 -5.23
N ILE A 222 -15.37 -5.95 -4.19
CA ILE A 222 -15.05 -6.90 -3.10
C ILE A 222 -16.33 -7.33 -2.38
N ALA A 223 -17.20 -6.39 -2.00
CA ALA A 223 -18.47 -6.70 -1.35
C ALA A 223 -19.37 -7.59 -2.23
N THR A 224 -19.40 -7.33 -3.53
CA THR A 224 -20.14 -8.16 -4.50
C THR A 224 -19.59 -9.58 -4.58
N GLU A 225 -18.27 -9.73 -4.66
CA GLU A 225 -17.60 -11.04 -4.68
C GLU A 225 -17.82 -11.83 -3.37
N LEU A 226 -17.96 -11.13 -2.24
CA LEU A 226 -18.30 -11.74 -0.94
C LEU A 226 -19.80 -12.09 -0.79
N GLY A 227 -20.66 -11.59 -1.67
CA GLY A 227 -22.12 -11.66 -1.51
C GLY A 227 -22.66 -10.77 -0.38
N TRP A 228 -21.98 -9.65 -0.10
CA TRP A 228 -22.25 -8.67 0.97
C TRP A 228 -22.59 -7.29 0.41
N ASN A 229 -23.46 -7.24 -0.60
CA ASN A 229 -23.78 -6.04 -1.38
C ASN A 229 -24.72 -5.05 -0.64
N ASP A 230 -24.83 -5.16 0.68
CA ASP A 230 -25.80 -4.43 1.49
C ASP A 230 -25.12 -3.54 2.54
N ALA A 231 -25.90 -3.02 3.48
CA ALA A 231 -25.44 -2.11 4.53
C ALA A 231 -24.41 -2.72 5.50
N ARG A 232 -24.09 -4.03 5.42
CA ARG A 232 -23.08 -4.68 6.27
C ARG A 232 -21.66 -4.27 5.91
N THR A 233 -21.40 -3.86 4.66
CA THR A 233 -20.08 -3.38 4.24
C THR A 233 -20.00 -1.86 4.33
N ILE A 234 -19.04 -1.35 5.09
CA ILE A 234 -18.85 0.07 5.34
C ILE A 234 -17.47 0.49 4.83
N VAL A 235 -17.42 1.52 3.99
CA VAL A 235 -16.16 2.11 3.52
C VAL A 235 -15.75 3.25 4.45
N THR A 236 -14.50 3.25 4.90
CA THR A 236 -13.95 4.29 5.78
C THR A 236 -12.55 4.70 5.35
N PHE A 237 -12.09 5.83 5.88
CA PHE A 237 -10.77 6.39 5.59
C PHE A 237 -9.99 6.65 6.89
N GLN A 238 -8.78 6.11 7.01
CA GLN A 238 -7.93 6.14 8.21
C GLN A 238 -6.79 7.17 8.11
N SER A 239 -5.97 7.26 9.16
CA SER A 239 -4.67 7.96 9.16
C SER A 239 -4.71 9.45 8.80
N ARG A 240 -5.69 10.20 9.33
CA ARG A 240 -5.75 11.67 9.15
C ARG A 240 -4.56 12.37 9.80
N PHE A 241 -3.96 13.33 9.10
CA PHE A 241 -2.80 14.09 9.58
C PHE A 241 -3.03 15.61 9.52
N GLY A 242 -2.68 16.32 10.59
CA GLY A 242 -2.70 17.78 10.62
C GLY A 242 -4.12 18.36 10.66
N LYS A 243 -4.26 19.62 10.24
CA LYS A 243 -5.51 20.42 10.37
C LYS A 243 -6.33 20.52 9.07
N ALA A 244 -5.85 19.93 7.98
CA ALA A 244 -6.57 19.94 6.71
C ALA A 244 -7.90 19.16 6.84
N GLU A 245 -8.85 19.45 5.97
CA GLU A 245 -10.03 18.60 5.82
C GLU A 245 -9.64 17.31 5.08
N TRP A 246 -10.13 16.17 5.55
CA TRP A 246 -9.84 14.85 4.99
C TRP A 246 -11.11 14.20 4.46
N ILE A 247 -10.95 13.32 3.48
CA ILE A 247 -12.07 12.49 3.03
C ILE A 247 -12.59 11.61 4.16
N GLY A 248 -13.91 11.44 4.20
CA GLY A 248 -14.60 10.63 5.18
C GLY A 248 -15.54 9.60 4.57
N PRO A 249 -16.18 8.79 5.42
CA PRO A 249 -16.15 8.88 6.89
C PRO A 249 -14.84 8.37 7.49
N ALA A 250 -14.43 8.92 8.64
CA ALA A 250 -13.19 8.53 9.29
C ALA A 250 -13.31 7.18 10.01
N THR A 251 -12.29 6.33 9.91
CA THR A 251 -12.34 4.96 10.46
C THR A 251 -12.53 4.94 11.98
N ASP A 252 -11.84 5.81 12.71
CA ASP A 252 -11.96 5.98 14.16
C ASP A 252 -13.37 6.38 14.61
N GLU A 253 -13.98 7.33 13.91
CA GLU A 253 -15.35 7.79 14.17
C GLU A 253 -16.38 6.69 13.91
N VAL A 254 -16.23 5.95 12.80
CA VAL A 254 -17.12 4.83 12.47
C VAL A 254 -16.98 3.69 13.46
N LEU A 255 -15.76 3.33 13.86
CA LEU A 255 -15.54 2.30 14.87
C LEU A 255 -16.10 2.72 16.24
N SER A 256 -15.95 3.97 16.63
CA SER A 256 -16.56 4.51 17.86
C SER A 256 -18.09 4.41 17.79
N ARG A 257 -18.70 4.83 16.67
CA ARG A 257 -20.15 4.73 16.45
C ARG A 257 -20.64 3.28 16.53
N LEU A 258 -19.99 2.35 15.84
CA LEU A 258 -20.35 0.93 15.86
C LEU A 258 -20.23 0.32 17.27
N GLY A 259 -19.23 0.75 18.05
CA GLY A 259 -19.11 0.36 19.44
C GLY A 259 -20.26 0.88 20.30
N TRP A 260 -20.63 2.16 20.13
CA TRP A 260 -21.75 2.78 20.84
C TRP A 260 -23.10 2.14 20.50
N GLU A 261 -23.29 1.76 19.23
CA GLU A 261 -24.43 0.98 18.74
C GLU A 261 -24.44 -0.48 19.26
N LYS A 262 -23.41 -0.89 20.01
CA LYS A 262 -23.24 -2.24 20.56
C LYS A 262 -23.26 -3.33 19.48
N ALA A 263 -22.66 -3.06 18.32
CA ALA A 263 -22.43 -4.07 17.30
C ALA A 263 -21.73 -5.29 17.94
N GLY A 264 -22.16 -6.50 17.57
CA GLY A 264 -21.60 -7.73 18.09
C GLY A 264 -20.17 -7.89 17.63
N ARG A 265 -19.96 -8.26 16.36
CA ARG A 265 -18.63 -8.37 15.78
C ARG A 265 -18.42 -7.44 14.60
N VAL A 266 -17.31 -6.70 14.63
CA VAL A 266 -16.80 -5.90 13.51
C VAL A 266 -15.49 -6.50 13.02
N ASP A 267 -15.43 -6.81 11.73
CA ASP A 267 -14.19 -7.16 11.06
C ASP A 267 -13.70 -5.97 10.24
N VAL A 268 -12.41 -5.69 10.28
CA VAL A 268 -11.78 -4.63 9.50
C VAL A 268 -10.73 -5.23 8.56
N ALA A 269 -10.83 -4.88 7.27
CA ALA A 269 -9.83 -5.21 6.25
C ALA A 269 -9.33 -3.92 5.59
N CYS A 270 -8.08 -3.93 5.13
CA CYS A 270 -7.41 -2.76 4.55
C CYS A 270 -7.05 -2.97 3.07
N PRO A 271 -8.03 -2.98 2.14
CA PRO A 271 -7.79 -3.32 0.74
C PRO A 271 -6.87 -2.34 0.02
N GLY A 272 -6.66 -1.12 0.53
CA GLY A 272 -5.69 -0.18 -0.03
C GLY A 272 -4.22 -0.60 0.11
N PHE A 273 -3.94 -1.68 0.82
CA PHE A 273 -2.59 -2.20 1.06
C PHE A 273 -2.51 -3.67 0.64
N ALA A 274 -1.53 -4.00 -0.22
CA ALA A 274 -1.25 -5.40 -0.58
C ALA A 274 -0.46 -6.15 0.51
N SER A 275 0.23 -5.42 1.39
CA SER A 275 1.04 -5.96 2.49
C SER A 275 0.70 -5.25 3.80
N ASP A 276 0.82 -5.99 4.89
CA ASP A 276 0.71 -5.44 6.23
C ASP A 276 1.83 -4.43 6.51
N CYS A 277 1.46 -3.33 7.18
CA CYS A 277 2.33 -2.20 7.48
C CYS A 277 1.96 -1.57 8.82
N LEU A 278 2.55 -0.42 9.14
CA LEU A 278 2.27 0.31 10.37
C LEU A 278 0.78 0.69 10.45
N GLU A 279 0.25 1.19 9.34
CA GLU A 279 -1.11 1.69 9.20
C GLU A 279 -2.16 0.59 9.36
N THR A 280 -1.83 -0.66 9.02
CA THR A 280 -2.76 -1.79 9.18
C THR A 280 -2.63 -2.45 10.55
N LEU A 281 -1.42 -2.74 10.99
CA LEU A 281 -1.19 -3.51 12.21
C LEU A 281 -1.28 -2.65 13.48
N GLU A 282 -0.72 -1.43 13.46
CA GLU A 282 -0.78 -0.57 14.64
C GLU A 282 -2.08 0.25 14.63
N GLU A 283 -2.31 1.04 13.59
CA GLU A 283 -3.44 1.99 13.63
C GLU A 283 -4.80 1.29 13.59
N ILE A 284 -4.96 0.22 12.80
CA ILE A 284 -6.24 -0.50 12.72
C ILE A 284 -6.31 -1.64 13.73
N ALA A 285 -5.35 -2.57 13.72
CA ALA A 285 -5.48 -3.77 14.53
C ALA A 285 -5.34 -3.50 16.05
N ILE A 286 -4.56 -2.50 16.46
CA ILE A 286 -4.35 -2.12 17.86
C ILE A 286 -5.25 -0.94 18.23
N GLU A 287 -5.05 0.24 17.62
CA GLU A 287 -5.78 1.45 18.03
C GLU A 287 -7.26 1.43 17.57
N GLY A 288 -7.55 0.89 16.38
CA GLY A 288 -8.93 0.68 15.92
C GLY A 288 -9.71 -0.27 16.83
N ARG A 289 -9.09 -1.39 17.25
CA ARG A 289 -9.66 -2.29 18.27
C ARG A 289 -9.97 -1.53 19.55
N LYS A 290 -8.99 -0.81 20.09
CA LYS A 290 -9.14 -0.05 21.34
C LYS A 290 -10.28 0.96 21.23
N THR A 291 -10.38 1.67 20.11
CA THR A 291 -11.44 2.64 19.83
C THR A 291 -12.82 1.99 19.87
N PHE A 292 -13.02 0.90 19.13
CA PHE A 292 -14.29 0.15 19.11
C PHE A 292 -14.67 -0.40 20.50
N ARG A 293 -13.69 -0.96 21.22
CA ARG A 293 -13.90 -1.54 22.55
C ARG A 293 -14.23 -0.50 23.61
N ALA A 294 -13.53 0.64 23.60
CA ALA A 294 -13.78 1.73 24.52
C ALA A 294 -15.19 2.32 24.37
N ALA A 295 -15.76 2.26 23.17
CA ALA A 295 -17.12 2.71 22.90
C ALA A 295 -18.22 1.67 23.25
N GLY A 296 -17.86 0.47 23.70
CA GLY A 296 -18.82 -0.57 24.14
C GLY A 296 -18.98 -1.77 23.20
N GLY A 297 -18.16 -1.88 22.15
CA GLY A 297 -18.21 -2.98 21.18
C GLY A 297 -17.76 -4.35 21.72
N LYS A 298 -18.33 -5.44 21.20
CA LYS A 298 -18.16 -6.81 21.75
C LYS A 298 -17.09 -7.69 21.10
N GLU A 299 -16.86 -7.62 19.80
CA GLU A 299 -15.83 -8.39 19.09
C GLU A 299 -15.23 -7.56 17.96
N PHE A 300 -13.90 -7.52 17.90
CA PHE A 300 -13.17 -6.79 16.86
C PHE A 300 -12.09 -7.70 16.28
N HIS A 301 -12.14 -7.89 14.99
CA HIS A 301 -11.15 -8.69 14.27
C HIS A 301 -10.50 -7.82 13.19
N TYR A 302 -9.18 -7.83 13.18
CA TYR A 302 -8.43 -7.35 12.04
C TYR A 302 -8.18 -8.54 11.10
N ILE A 303 -8.51 -8.38 9.83
CA ILE A 303 -8.20 -9.34 8.77
C ILE A 303 -6.88 -8.92 8.15
N PRO A 304 -5.80 -9.73 8.28
CA PRO A 304 -4.51 -9.44 7.65
C PRO A 304 -4.67 -9.18 6.15
N THR A 305 -3.82 -8.33 5.59
CA THR A 305 -3.85 -8.07 4.15
C THR A 305 -3.49 -9.34 3.35
N THR A 306 -3.59 -9.25 2.02
CA THR A 306 -3.24 -10.36 1.14
C THR A 306 -1.79 -10.81 1.25
N ASN A 307 -0.89 -9.96 1.75
CA ASN A 307 0.52 -10.24 2.00
C ASN A 307 1.19 -10.99 0.83
N ASP A 308 1.53 -12.26 1.03
CA ASP A 308 2.13 -13.16 0.03
C ASP A 308 1.24 -14.39 -0.24
N THR A 309 -0.09 -14.27 -0.03
CA THR A 309 -1.03 -15.37 -0.27
C THR A 309 -0.99 -15.86 -1.73
N PRO A 310 -1.15 -17.17 -1.99
CA PRO A 310 -1.10 -17.71 -3.35
C PRO A 310 -2.12 -17.09 -4.31
N ALA A 311 -3.32 -16.76 -3.81
CA ALA A 311 -4.36 -16.10 -4.61
C ALA A 311 -3.91 -14.71 -5.07
N TRP A 312 -3.30 -13.94 -4.17
CA TRP A 312 -2.74 -12.64 -4.50
C TRP A 312 -1.54 -12.74 -5.45
N MET A 313 -0.61 -13.65 -5.20
CA MET A 313 0.53 -13.84 -6.10
C MET A 313 0.12 -14.27 -7.51
N THR A 314 -0.97 -15.06 -7.63
CA THR A 314 -1.57 -15.40 -8.92
C THR A 314 -2.11 -14.15 -9.62
N ALA A 315 -2.85 -13.30 -8.91
CA ALA A 315 -3.40 -12.05 -9.45
C ALA A 315 -2.29 -11.05 -9.84
N LEU A 316 -1.31 -10.82 -8.96
CA LEU A 316 -0.17 -9.94 -9.20
C LEU A 316 0.64 -10.40 -10.41
N THR A 317 0.82 -11.72 -10.57
CA THR A 317 1.47 -12.29 -11.76
C THR A 317 0.67 -12.01 -13.02
N ALA A 318 -0.66 -12.21 -13.00
CA ALA A 318 -1.51 -11.91 -14.14
C ALA A 318 -1.43 -10.43 -14.54
N ILE A 319 -1.54 -9.51 -13.57
CA ILE A 319 -1.39 -8.06 -13.79
C ILE A 319 -0.03 -7.74 -14.43
N ALA A 320 1.05 -8.32 -13.92
CA ALA A 320 2.38 -8.11 -14.48
C ALA A 320 2.47 -8.62 -15.93
N LEU A 321 1.95 -9.81 -16.21
CA LEU A 321 1.97 -10.42 -17.53
C LEU A 321 1.11 -9.65 -18.54
N ASP A 322 -0.08 -9.21 -18.14
CA ASP A 322 -0.98 -8.40 -18.98
C ASP A 322 -0.37 -7.02 -19.32
N SER A 323 0.52 -6.53 -18.45
CA SER A 323 1.24 -5.27 -18.65
C SER A 323 2.51 -5.41 -19.49
N LEU A 324 3.05 -6.63 -19.66
CA LEU A 324 4.29 -6.83 -20.43
C LEU A 324 4.16 -6.39 -21.89
N PRO A 325 3.09 -6.71 -22.65
CA PRO A 325 2.93 -6.27 -24.04
C PRO A 325 3.01 -4.75 -24.24
N LEU A 326 2.62 -3.96 -23.23
CA LEU A 326 2.67 -2.50 -23.28
C LEU A 326 4.10 -1.93 -23.33
N LEU A 327 5.12 -2.75 -23.06
CA LEU A 327 6.53 -2.40 -23.27
C LEU A 327 7.01 -2.63 -24.72
N TYR A 328 6.20 -3.27 -25.55
CA TYR A 328 6.50 -3.63 -26.93
C TYR A 328 5.69 -2.79 -27.91
N ASP A 329 4.55 -2.24 -27.47
CA ASP A 329 3.66 -1.45 -28.31
C ASP A 329 4.08 0.04 -28.39
N ARG A 330 4.52 0.41 -29.60
CA ARG A 330 4.89 1.74 -30.18
C ARG A 330 6.20 2.38 -29.72
#